data_AF-A0A2T5IET5-F1
#
_entry.id   AF-A0A2T5IET5-F1
#
_cell.length_a   1.000
_cell.length_b   1.000
_cell.length_c   1.000
_cell.angle_alpha   90.00
_cell.angle_beta   90.00
_cell.angle_gamma   90.00
#
_symmetry.space_group_name_H-M   'P 1'
#
loop_
_entity.id
_entity.type
_entity.pdbx_description
1 polymer ?
#
loop_
_entity_poly.entity_id
_entity_poly.type
_entity_poly.pdbx_seq_one_letter_code
_entity_poly.pdbx_strand_id
1 'polypeptide(L)'
;MKIQVLTLLAVPLLHACAGTPEYTQSSMKLRDGTTHYFIKTRMGPCANSRDWATRTLTKGANEICKDGYVLIDQQTPIILHPMRAADKDGELLWQIRCNDTEKSQS
;
A
#
# COMPACT_ATOMS: atom_id res chain seq x y z
N MET A 1 -14.51 -56.24 -6.10
CA MET A 1 -14.23 -55.03 -5.31
C MET A 1 -13.61 -53.98 -6.22
N LYS A 2 -14.26 -52.84 -6.43
CA LYS A 2 -13.68 -51.68 -7.14
C LYS A 2 -13.27 -50.66 -6.09
N ILE A 3 -11.96 -50.54 -5.85
CA ILE A 3 -11.39 -49.55 -4.95
C ILE A 3 -11.43 -48.22 -5.70
N GLN A 4 -12.38 -47.35 -5.36
CA GLN A 4 -12.38 -45.98 -5.84
C GLN A 4 -11.37 -45.19 -5.02
N VAL A 5 -10.24 -44.89 -5.63
CA VAL A 5 -9.22 -44.01 -5.06
C VAL A 5 -9.78 -42.59 -5.09
N LEU A 6 -10.24 -42.09 -3.94
CA LEU A 6 -10.54 -40.68 -3.76
C LEU A 6 -9.20 -39.92 -3.80
N THR A 7 -8.89 -39.35 -4.96
CA THR A 7 -7.83 -38.35 -5.07
C THR A 7 -8.32 -37.06 -4.41
N LEU A 8 -7.85 -36.84 -3.19
CA LEU A 8 -7.97 -35.56 -2.47
C LEU A 8 -7.15 -34.51 -3.21
N LEU A 9 -7.75 -33.84 -4.19
CA LEU A 9 -7.21 -32.63 -4.80
C LEU A 9 -7.51 -31.45 -3.88
N ALA A 10 -6.72 -31.33 -2.81
CA ALA A 10 -6.57 -30.08 -2.08
C ALA A 10 -5.75 -29.12 -2.96
N VAL A 11 -6.42 -28.49 -3.93
CA VAL A 11 -5.82 -27.41 -4.73
C VAL A 11 -5.57 -26.25 -3.77
N PRO A 12 -4.33 -25.74 -3.68
CA PRO A 12 -3.99 -24.72 -2.71
C PRO A 12 -4.71 -23.41 -3.05
N LEU A 13 -5.39 -22.84 -2.04
CA LEU A 13 -6.02 -21.51 -2.02
C LEU A 13 -4.98 -20.37 -2.12
N LEU A 14 -4.05 -20.43 -3.08
CA LEU A 14 -2.94 -19.47 -3.22
C LEU A 14 -3.15 -18.43 -4.33
N HIS A 15 -4.34 -18.38 -4.96
CA HIS A 15 -4.62 -17.45 -6.06
C HIS A 15 -5.05 -16.04 -5.61
N ALA A 16 -5.09 -15.74 -4.31
CA ALA A 16 -5.54 -14.43 -3.83
C ALA A 16 -4.41 -13.38 -3.71
N CYS A 17 -3.13 -13.75 -3.64
CA CYS A 17 -2.06 -12.77 -3.35
C CYS A 17 -1.45 -12.07 -4.58
N ALA A 18 -2.10 -12.07 -5.74
CA ALA A 18 -1.58 -11.51 -7.00
C ALA A 18 -2.49 -10.39 -7.56
N GLY A 19 -2.97 -9.48 -6.70
CA GLY A 19 -3.75 -8.31 -7.11
C GLY A 19 -2.87 -7.18 -7.64
N THR A 20 -3.34 -6.48 -8.68
CA THR A 20 -2.72 -5.25 -9.18
C THR A 20 -2.68 -4.20 -8.07
N PRO A 21 -1.54 -3.52 -7.85
CA PRO A 21 -1.41 -2.41 -6.92
C PRO A 21 -2.43 -1.30 -7.22
N GLU A 22 -3.49 -1.20 -6.41
CA GLU A 22 -4.46 -0.10 -6.45
C GLU A 22 -4.22 0.85 -5.27
N TYR A 23 -4.14 2.15 -5.56
CA TYR A 23 -4.05 3.21 -4.56
C TYR A 23 -4.93 4.39 -4.96
N THR A 24 -5.34 5.17 -3.96
CA THR A 24 -5.97 6.47 -4.17
C THR A 24 -5.01 7.58 -3.77
N GLN A 25 -5.16 8.75 -4.37
CA GLN A 25 -4.31 9.91 -4.11
C GLN A 25 -5.12 11.18 -3.90
N SER A 26 -4.61 12.07 -3.04
CA SER A 26 -5.06 13.44 -2.87
C SER A 26 -3.88 14.36 -2.58
N SER A 27 -4.12 15.68 -2.57
CA SER A 27 -3.08 16.66 -2.23
C SER A 27 -3.64 17.81 -1.41
N MET A 28 -2.76 18.47 -0.66
CA MET A 28 -3.04 19.67 0.10
C MET A 28 -1.90 20.66 -0.07
N LYS A 29 -2.23 21.90 -0.45
CA LYS A 29 -1.26 23.00 -0.46
C LYS A 29 -1.23 23.66 0.91
N LEU A 30 -0.04 23.73 1.50
CA LEU A 30 0.21 24.39 2.77
C LEU A 30 0.37 25.90 2.59
N ARG A 31 0.33 26.64 3.70
CA ARG A 31 0.43 28.11 3.70
C ARG A 31 1.78 28.63 3.21
N ASP A 32 2.84 27.86 3.38
CA ASP A 32 4.20 28.15 2.90
C ASP A 32 4.37 27.89 1.40
N GLY A 33 3.31 27.46 0.71
CA GLY A 33 3.31 27.14 -0.72
C GLY A 33 3.66 25.69 -1.03
N THR A 34 4.10 24.91 -0.04
CA THR A 34 4.48 23.51 -0.19
C THR A 34 3.25 22.64 -0.49
N THR A 35 3.37 21.68 -1.41
CA THR A 35 2.30 20.69 -1.67
C THR A 35 2.62 19.36 -0.99
N HIS A 36 1.73 18.89 -0.12
CA HIS A 36 1.77 17.55 0.45
C HIS A 36 0.83 16.65 -0.34
N TYR A 37 1.30 15.45 -0.67
CA TYR A 37 0.51 14.42 -1.33
C TYR A 37 0.20 13.30 -0.34
N PHE A 38 -1.00 12.75 -0.44
CA PHE A 38 -1.47 11.66 0.39
C PHE A 38 -1.77 10.48 -0.51
N ILE A 39 -1.17 9.34 -0.22
CA ILE A 39 -1.31 8.11 -0.99
C ILE A 39 -1.84 7.04 -0.06
N LYS A 40 -2.95 6.43 -0.43
CA LYS A 40 -3.64 5.45 0.39
C LYS A 40 -3.82 4.14 -0.36
N THR A 41 -3.51 3.03 0.31
CA THR A 41 -3.76 1.69 -0.24
C THR A 41 -4.22 0.75 0.87
N ARG A 42 -4.76 -0.41 0.51
CA ARG A 42 -5.10 -1.48 1.47
C ARG A 42 -3.84 -2.29 1.82
N MET A 43 -3.84 -2.99 2.94
CA MET A 43 -2.82 -3.98 3.34
C MET A 43 -2.89 -5.24 2.46
N GLY A 44 -2.83 -5.06 1.13
CA GLY A 44 -2.88 -6.10 0.10
C GLY A 44 -4.11 -7.00 0.13
N PRO A 45 -4.16 -7.99 -0.78
CA PRO A 45 -5.18 -9.03 -0.73
C PRO A 45 -4.94 -10.08 0.37
N CYS A 46 -3.78 -10.01 1.05
CA CYS A 46 -3.34 -10.98 2.04
C CYS A 46 -2.95 -10.26 3.33
N ALA A 47 -3.55 -10.71 4.45
CA ALA A 47 -3.62 -10.02 5.74
C ALA A 47 -2.27 -9.64 6.40
N ASN A 48 -1.15 -10.12 5.84
CA ASN A 48 0.21 -9.87 6.34
C ASN A 48 1.14 -9.18 5.32
N SER A 49 0.65 -8.71 4.17
CA SER A 49 1.51 -8.20 3.09
C SER A 49 1.81 -6.70 3.19
N ARG A 50 2.38 -6.25 4.31
CA ARG A 50 2.88 -4.86 4.45
C ARG A 50 3.79 -4.49 3.28
N ASP A 51 4.61 -5.42 2.82
CA ASP A 51 5.50 -5.25 1.65
C ASP A 51 4.73 -4.93 0.36
N TRP A 52 3.55 -5.54 0.16
CA TRP A 52 2.70 -5.22 -0.99
C TRP A 52 2.20 -3.79 -0.88
N ALA A 53 1.66 -3.40 0.28
CA ALA A 53 1.16 -2.05 0.51
C ALA A 53 2.25 -1.01 0.34
N THR A 54 3.45 -1.25 0.89
CA THR A 54 4.62 -0.39 0.73
C THR A 54 5.07 -0.28 -0.72
N ARG A 55 5.08 -1.37 -1.50
CA ARG A 55 5.39 -1.32 -2.94
C ARG A 55 4.35 -0.50 -3.71
N THR A 56 3.08 -0.67 -3.39
CA THR A 56 1.97 0.09 -4.00
C THR A 56 2.10 1.59 -3.71
N LEU A 57 2.38 1.97 -2.46
CA LEU A 57 2.58 3.37 -2.07
C LEU A 57 3.85 3.96 -2.70
N THR A 58 4.93 3.19 -2.76
CA THR A 58 6.18 3.59 -3.42
C THR A 58 5.96 3.84 -4.92
N LYS A 59 5.19 2.97 -5.58
CA LYS A 59 4.80 3.17 -6.98
C LYS A 59 4.04 4.48 -7.15
N GLY A 60 3.02 4.73 -6.33
CA GLY A 60 2.28 5.99 -6.37
C GLY A 60 3.15 7.21 -6.11
N ALA A 61 4.07 7.13 -5.15
CA ALA A 61 4.97 8.23 -4.83
C ALA A 61 5.91 8.58 -5.99
N ASN A 62 6.45 7.57 -6.68
CA ASN A 62 7.28 7.77 -7.87
C ASN A 62 6.46 8.23 -9.09
N GLU A 63 5.17 7.91 -9.14
CA GLU A 63 4.28 8.40 -10.20
C GLU A 63 3.99 9.90 -10.04
N ILE A 64 3.82 10.37 -8.80
CA ILE A 64 3.60 11.78 -8.45
C ILE A 64 4.89 12.59 -8.51
N CYS A 65 5.96 12.11 -7.85
CA CYS A 65 7.23 12.82 -7.68
C CYS A 65 8.34 12.16 -8.51
N LYS A 66 8.50 12.60 -9.76
CA LYS A 66 9.47 12.02 -10.71
C LYS A 66 10.93 12.12 -10.27
N ASP A 67 11.27 13.20 -9.57
CA ASP A 67 12.63 13.50 -9.11
C ASP A 67 12.89 13.03 -7.66
N GLY A 68 12.02 12.17 -7.14
CA GLY A 68 12.07 11.66 -5.78
C GLY A 68 11.21 12.48 -4.81
N TYR A 69 11.04 11.92 -3.61
CA TYR A 69 10.16 12.44 -2.58
C TYR A 69 10.75 12.24 -1.19
N VAL A 70 10.26 13.05 -0.24
CA VAL A 70 10.47 12.87 1.20
C VAL A 70 9.20 12.30 1.80
N LEU A 71 9.33 11.20 2.55
CA LEU A 71 8.25 10.65 3.35
C LEU A 71 8.10 11.49 4.63
N ILE A 72 6.96 12.14 4.79
CA ILE A 72 6.67 13.03 5.93
C ILE A 72 6.06 12.24 7.06
N ASP A 73 5.08 11.41 6.75
CA ASP A 73 4.40 10.56 7.73
C ASP A 73 3.99 9.23 7.09
N GLN A 74 4.10 8.16 7.89
CA GLN A 74 3.59 6.83 7.57
C GLN A 74 2.59 6.43 8.64
N GLN A 75 1.30 6.52 8.29
CA GLN A 75 0.23 6.05 9.16
C GLN A 75 -0.28 4.70 8.69
N THR A 76 -0.05 3.68 9.52
CA THR A 76 -0.96 2.53 9.60
C THR A 76 -2.14 2.98 10.45
N PRO A 77 -3.39 3.02 9.94
CA PRO A 77 -4.57 3.19 10.78
C PRO A 77 -4.47 2.18 11.91
N ILE A 78 -4.52 2.69 13.14
CA ILE A 78 -4.57 1.85 14.34
C ILE A 78 -5.92 1.14 14.26
N ILE A 79 -5.90 -0.18 14.02
CA ILE A 79 -7.10 -1.02 14.16
C ILE A 79 -7.45 -0.97 15.66
N LEU A 80 -8.45 -0.17 16.02
CA LEU A 80 -8.96 -0.04 17.40
C LEU A 80 -9.77 -1.28 17.86
N HIS A 81 -9.72 -2.39 17.10
CA HIS A 81 -10.36 -3.65 17.46
C HIS A 81 -9.32 -4.66 17.96
N PRO A 82 -9.58 -5.33 19.10
CA PRO A 82 -8.62 -6.21 19.74
C PRO A 82 -8.35 -7.42 18.85
N MET A 83 -7.13 -7.52 18.33
CA MET A 83 -6.43 -8.73 17.82
C MET A 83 -7.34 -9.94 17.48
N ARG A 84 -8.38 -9.73 16.67
CA ARG A 84 -9.05 -10.79 15.95
C ARG A 84 -8.39 -10.80 14.59
N ALA A 85 -7.82 -11.97 14.25
CA ALA A 85 -7.19 -12.32 12.99
C ALA A 85 -7.15 -11.19 11.95
N ALA A 86 -6.05 -10.40 11.95
CA ALA A 86 -5.66 -9.42 10.94
C ALA A 86 -6.77 -9.13 9.91
N ASP A 87 -7.73 -8.29 10.32
CA ASP A 87 -8.83 -7.90 9.44
C ASP A 87 -8.22 -7.34 8.15
N LYS A 88 -8.67 -7.86 7.01
CA LYS A 88 -8.21 -7.53 5.65
C LYS A 88 -8.48 -6.06 5.25
N ASP A 89 -8.96 -5.25 6.18
CA ASP A 89 -9.44 -3.89 6.00
C ASP A 89 -8.47 -2.83 6.57
N GLY A 90 -7.28 -3.24 7.03
CA GLY A 90 -6.22 -2.30 7.37
C GLY A 90 -5.75 -1.53 6.13
N GLU A 91 -5.88 -0.21 6.13
CA GLU A 91 -5.31 0.64 5.07
C GLU A 91 -3.87 1.07 5.46
N LEU A 92 -3.12 1.66 4.54
CA LEU A 92 -1.83 2.29 4.82
C LEU A 92 -1.84 3.63 4.07
N LEU A 93 -1.50 4.69 4.79
CA LEU A 93 -1.47 6.06 4.30
C LEU A 93 -0.04 6.59 4.39
N TRP A 94 0.48 7.07 3.26
CA TRP A 94 1.71 7.84 3.22
C TRP A 94 1.39 9.29 2.92
N GLN A 95 2.00 10.18 3.69
CA GLN A 95 2.11 11.58 3.36
C GLN A 95 3.51 11.84 2.83
N ILE A 96 3.60 12.39 1.63
CA ILE A 96 4.87 12.70 0.97
C ILE A 96 4.91 14.15 0.50
N ARG A 97 6.12 14.63 0.24
CA ARG A 97 6.40 15.87 -0.48
C ARG A 97 7.44 15.58 -1.56
N CYS A 98 7.24 16.12 -2.75
CA CYS A 98 8.23 15.95 -3.83
C CYS A 98 9.50 16.75 -3.51
N ASN A 99 10.64 16.26 -3.99
CA ASN A 99 11.87 17.06 -3.94
C ASN A 99 11.70 18.30 -4.82
N ASP A 100 12.06 19.46 -4.29
CA ASP A 100 12.01 20.72 -5.05
C ASP A 100 13.21 20.74 -6.01
N THR A 101 13.01 20.35 -7.28
CA THR A 101 14.07 20.36 -8.29
C THR A 101 14.59 21.77 -8.61
N GLU A 102 13.87 22.82 -8.20
CA GLU A 102 14.26 24.22 -8.44
C GLU A 102 15.31 24.76 -7.46
N LYS A 103 15.74 24.02 -6.43
CA LYS A 103 16.68 24.53 -5.42
C LYS A 103 18.13 24.06 -5.55
N SER A 104 18.47 23.31 -6.59
CA SER A 104 19.83 22.74 -6.78
C SER A 104 20.63 23.36 -7.93
N GLN A 105 20.24 24.52 -8.44
CA GLN A 105 21.06 25.31 -9.36
C GLN A 105 21.40 26.66 -8.73
N SER A 106 22.45 26.69 -7.89
CA SER A 106 23.20 27.91 -7.56
C SER A 106 24.69 27.69 -7.83
#